data_AF-A0A1E5SLP3-F1
#
_entry.id   AF-A0A1E5SLP3-F1
#
_cell.length_a   1.000
_cell.length_b   1.000
_cell.length_c   1.000
_cell.angle_alpha   90.00
_cell.angle_beta   90.00
_cell.angle_gamma   90.00
#
_symmetry.space_group_name_H-M   'P 1'
#
loop_
_entity.id
_entity.type
_entity.pdbx_description
1 polymer ?
#
loop_
_entity_poly.entity_id
_entity_poly.type
_entity_poly.pdbx_seq_one_letter_code
_entity_poly.pdbx_strand_id
1 'polypeptide(L)'
;MTKGWLQYILYICPVMEEMSFDDYLVKKKIDPKTFQEGEPRQYDGFKALFDQVHPDSFTAQKLFLINKIRRAYPLKEQEVEKEVKKPMMRPKIARPKTN
;
A
#
# COMPACT_ATOMS: atom_id res chain seq x y z
N MET A 1 4.03 17.52 42.48
CA MET A 1 4.96 16.83 41.56
C MET A 1 4.21 16.40 40.32
N THR A 2 4.05 17.30 39.35
CA THR A 2 3.30 17.05 38.08
C THR A 2 4.18 17.37 36.89
N LYS A 3 5.34 16.73 36.82
CA LYS A 3 6.28 16.87 35.70
C LYS A 3 6.47 15.49 35.08
N GLY A 4 5.58 15.11 34.18
CA GLY A 4 5.69 13.81 33.50
C GLY A 4 4.94 13.69 32.18
N TRP A 5 4.22 14.72 31.75
CA TRP A 5 3.35 14.64 30.56
C TRP A 5 3.72 15.67 29.47
N LEU A 6 4.92 16.25 29.54
CA LEU A 6 5.42 17.21 28.53
C LEU A 6 6.81 16.87 27.97
N GLN A 7 7.38 15.71 28.30
CA GLN A 7 8.66 15.27 27.70
C GLN A 7 8.46 14.40 26.44
N TYR A 8 7.26 13.92 26.16
CA TYR A 8 7.04 12.92 25.10
C TYR A 8 6.67 13.49 23.73
N ILE A 9 6.51 14.80 23.61
CA ILE A 9 6.24 15.48 22.32
C ILE A 9 7.55 15.97 21.66
N LEU A 10 8.68 15.86 22.36
CA LEU A 10 10.01 16.31 21.91
C LEU A 10 10.93 15.20 21.37
N TYR A 11 10.38 14.05 20.95
CA TYR A 11 11.12 13.12 20.08
C TYR A 11 10.78 13.42 18.62
N ILE A 12 11.15 14.63 18.21
CA ILE A 12 11.19 15.06 16.81
C ILE A 12 12.15 14.11 16.11
N CYS A 13 11.57 13.20 15.34
CA CYS A 13 12.18 12.20 14.47
C CYS A 13 13.43 12.75 13.77
N PRO A 14 14.66 12.38 14.18
CA PRO A 14 15.88 12.77 13.49
C PRO A 14 16.46 11.52 12.82
N VAL A 15 15.72 10.93 11.89
CA VAL A 15 16.30 10.05 10.88
C VAL A 15 15.49 10.29 9.62
N MET A 16 15.99 11.18 8.75
CA MET A 16 15.60 11.11 7.34
C MET A 16 16.20 9.81 6.81
N GLU A 17 15.48 8.71 7.05
CA GLU A 17 15.68 7.48 6.32
C GLU A 17 15.14 7.76 4.91
N GLU A 18 16.01 8.24 4.01
CA GLU A 18 15.70 8.35 2.58
C GLU A 18 15.61 6.96 1.97
N MET A 19 14.57 6.22 2.35
CA MET A 19 14.14 5.01 1.68
C MET A 19 13.42 5.43 0.41
N SER A 20 13.80 4.88 -0.75
CA SER A 20 13.02 5.09 -1.96
C SER A 20 11.64 4.43 -1.85
N PHE A 21 10.65 4.94 -2.57
CA PHE A 21 9.32 4.33 -2.57
C PHE A 21 9.33 2.88 -3.05
N ASP A 22 10.21 2.54 -3.99
CA ASP A 22 10.35 1.15 -4.47
C ASP A 22 10.92 0.23 -3.39
N ASP A 23 11.95 0.68 -2.67
CA ASP A 23 12.51 -0.06 -1.53
C ASP A 23 11.47 -0.26 -0.43
N TYR A 24 10.62 0.76 -0.21
CA TYR A 24 9.49 0.66 0.69
C TYR A 24 8.50 -0.42 0.27
N LEU A 25 8.12 -0.47 -1.01
CA LEU A 25 7.21 -1.48 -1.53
C LEU A 25 7.79 -2.89 -1.38
N VAL A 26 9.07 -3.08 -1.71
CA VAL A 26 9.78 -4.35 -1.52
C VAL A 26 9.80 -4.77 -0.04
N LYS A 27 10.09 -3.83 0.88
CA LYS A 27 10.03 -4.05 2.34
C LYS A 27 8.62 -4.46 2.81
N LYS A 28 7.56 -3.97 2.15
CA LYS A 28 6.17 -4.36 2.40
C LYS A 28 5.72 -5.63 1.65
N LYS A 29 6.64 -6.33 0.97
CA LYS A 29 6.38 -7.52 0.14
C LYS A 29 5.45 -7.24 -1.02
N ILE A 30 5.59 -6.06 -1.62
CA ILE A 30 4.86 -5.60 -2.80
C ILE A 30 5.86 -5.52 -3.94
N ASP A 31 5.49 -6.01 -5.12
CA ASP A 31 6.30 -5.83 -6.32
C ASP A 31 6.02 -4.46 -6.98
N PRO A 32 7.01 -3.55 -7.03
CA PRO A 32 6.82 -2.20 -7.57
C PRO A 32 6.44 -2.21 -9.05
N LYS A 33 6.98 -3.14 -9.85
CA LYS A 33 6.73 -3.18 -11.30
C LYS A 33 5.29 -3.54 -11.60
N THR A 34 4.80 -4.64 -11.02
CA THR A 34 3.41 -5.07 -11.23
C THR A 34 2.40 -4.11 -10.62
N PHE A 35 2.74 -3.41 -9.53
CA PHE A 35 1.89 -2.36 -8.99
C PHE A 35 1.81 -1.14 -9.92
N GLN A 36 2.95 -0.69 -10.46
CA GLN A 36 3.00 0.42 -11.41
C GLN A 36 2.26 0.11 -12.72
N GLU A 37 2.41 -1.11 -13.26
CA GLU A 37 1.70 -1.54 -14.47
C GLU A 37 0.20 -1.72 -14.23
N GLY A 38 -0.19 -2.23 -13.07
CA GLY A 38 -1.59 -2.47 -12.72
C GLY A 38 -2.37 -1.18 -12.44
N GLU A 39 -1.81 -0.28 -11.64
CA GLU A 39 -2.47 0.97 -11.21
C GLU A 39 -1.50 2.17 -11.23
N PRO A 40 -1.05 2.64 -12.42
CA PRO A 40 -0.01 3.66 -12.54
C PRO A 40 -0.39 4.98 -11.85
N ARG A 41 -1.65 5.40 -11.98
CA ARG A 41 -2.14 6.63 -11.33
C ARG A 41 -2.09 6.57 -9.80
N GLN A 42 -2.34 5.39 -9.21
CA GLN A 42 -2.23 5.21 -7.76
C GLN A 42 -0.77 5.14 -7.34
N TYR A 43 0.07 4.46 -8.12
CA TYR A 43 1.51 4.40 -7.90
C TYR A 43 2.12 5.81 -7.85
N ASP A 44 1.85 6.65 -8.86
CA ASP A 44 2.37 8.03 -8.92
C ASP A 44 1.87 8.89 -7.75
N GLY A 45 0.58 8.79 -7.42
CA GLY A 45 0.00 9.51 -6.30
C GLY A 45 0.56 9.07 -4.95
N PHE A 46 0.86 7.78 -4.79
CA PHE A 46 1.47 7.25 -3.58
C PHE A 46 2.93 7.62 -3.49
N LYS A 47 3.68 7.55 -4.59
CA LYS A 47 5.06 8.01 -4.67
C LYS A 47 5.18 9.48 -4.28
N ALA A 48 4.38 10.35 -4.89
CA ALA A 48 4.38 11.78 -4.59
C ALA A 48 4.01 12.08 -3.13
N LEU A 49 3.10 11.30 -2.53
CA LEU A 49 2.73 11.44 -1.12
C LEU A 49 3.83 10.90 -0.19
N PHE A 50 4.44 9.78 -0.57
CA PHE A 50 5.52 9.15 0.17
C PHE A 50 6.75 10.05 0.24
N ASP A 51 7.05 10.78 -0.84
CA ASP A 51 8.13 11.78 -0.89
C ASP A 51 7.88 12.97 0.07
N GLN A 52 6.65 13.17 0.56
CA GLN A 52 6.27 14.26 1.46
C GLN A 52 6.18 13.86 2.94
N VAL A 53 6.12 12.56 3.25
CA VAL A 53 5.85 12.09 4.62
C VAL A 53 6.76 10.92 5.00
N HIS A 54 7.02 10.76 6.31
CA HIS A 54 7.81 9.63 6.79
C HIS A 54 7.15 8.28 6.43
N PRO A 55 7.93 7.22 6.11
CA PRO A 55 7.39 5.93 5.72
C PRO A 55 6.41 5.29 6.70
N ASP A 56 6.64 5.48 8.00
CA ASP A 56 5.73 4.97 9.04
C ASP A 56 4.41 5.73 9.06
N SER A 57 4.46 7.06 8.91
CA SER A 57 3.26 7.89 8.80
C SER A 57 2.49 7.55 7.53
N PHE A 58 3.17 7.36 6.40
CA PHE A 58 2.57 6.87 5.16
C PHE A 58 1.87 5.53 5.38
N THR A 59 2.57 4.59 6.02
CA THR A 59 2.02 3.25 6.32
C THR A 59 0.77 3.34 7.18
N ALA A 60 0.78 4.17 8.23
CA ALA A 60 -0.36 4.34 9.11
C ALA A 60 -1.57 4.92 8.37
N GLN A 61 -1.36 5.96 7.56
CA GLN A 61 -2.43 6.61 6.78
C GLN A 61 -3.00 5.71 5.68
N LYS A 62 -2.17 4.86 5.06
CA LYS A 62 -2.53 4.05 3.89
C LYS A 62 -2.60 2.56 4.20
N LEU A 63 -2.62 2.15 5.47
CA LEU A 63 -2.51 0.75 5.91
C LEU A 63 -3.50 -0.18 5.19
N PHE A 64 -4.76 0.22 5.09
CA PHE A 64 -5.80 -0.57 4.42
C PHE A 64 -5.54 -0.73 2.92
N LEU A 65 -5.03 0.31 2.26
CA LEU A 65 -4.70 0.29 0.83
C LEU A 65 -3.44 -0.53 0.57
N ILE A 66 -2.40 -0.34 1.38
CA ILE A 66 -1.17 -1.14 1.33
C ILE A 66 -1.50 -2.63 1.51
N ASN A 67 -2.38 -2.97 2.46
CA ASN A 67 -2.82 -4.36 2.65
C ASN A 67 -3.63 -4.93 1.47
N LYS A 68 -4.35 -4.09 0.73
CA LYS A 68 -5.03 -4.50 -0.51
C LYS A 68 -4.00 -4.72 -1.63
N ILE A 69 -3.08 -3.77 -1.82
CA ILE A 69 -2.01 -3.82 -2.82
C ILE A 69 -1.12 -5.04 -2.59
N ARG A 70 -0.73 -5.33 -1.34
CA ARG A 70 0.05 -6.53 -0.98
C ARG A 70 -0.60 -7.85 -1.36
N ARG A 71 -1.94 -7.92 -1.35
CA ARG A 71 -2.68 -9.12 -1.79
C ARG A 71 -2.84 -9.18 -3.31
N ALA A 72 -2.88 -8.03 -3.99
CA ALA A 72 -3.03 -7.93 -5.43
C ALA A 72 -1.70 -8.10 -6.19
N TYR A 73 -0.62 -7.53 -5.66
CA TYR A 73 0.72 -7.45 -6.26
C TYR A 73 1.78 -7.97 -5.28
N PRO A 74 1.73 -9.26 -4.87
CA PRO A 74 2.72 -9.81 -3.96
C PRO A 74 4.09 -9.87 -4.62
N LEU A 75 5.15 -9.56 -3.86
CA LEU A 75 6.53 -9.74 -4.31
C LEU A 75 6.80 -11.23 -4.50
N LYS A 76 6.86 -11.68 -5.75
CA LYS A 76 7.22 -13.05 -6.11
C LYS A 76 8.73 -13.10 -6.36
N GLU A 77 9.38 -14.04 -5.70
CA GLU A 77 10.75 -14.39 -6.05
C GLU A 77 10.70 -15.09 -7.41
N GLN A 78 11.14 -14.35 -8.43
CA GLN A 78 11.58 -14.81 -9.76
C GLN A 78 10.54 -14.81 -10.91
N GLU A 79 11.00 -14.10 -11.96
CA GLU A 79 10.73 -14.23 -13.40
C GLU A 79 9.38 -13.76 -13.97
N VAL A 80 9.45 -12.52 -14.49
CA VAL A 80 8.96 -12.05 -15.81
C VAL A 80 7.80 -12.84 -16.44
N GLU A 81 6.72 -12.10 -16.68
CA GLU A 81 5.61 -12.40 -17.59
C GLU A 81 4.56 -13.40 -17.10
N LYS A 82 3.38 -12.86 -16.73
CA LYS A 82 2.10 -13.24 -17.35
C LYS A 82 0.96 -12.34 -16.86
N GLU A 83 0.43 -11.59 -17.81
CA GLU A 83 -0.93 -11.05 -17.80
C GLU A 83 -1.93 -12.09 -17.28
N VAL A 84 -2.76 -11.75 -16.28
CA VAL A 84 -4.10 -12.36 -16.19
C VAL A 84 -5.10 -11.35 -15.62
N LYS A 85 -5.76 -10.63 -16.53
CA LYS A 85 -7.13 -10.15 -16.32
C LYS A 85 -8.03 -11.36 -16.05
N LYS A 86 -8.84 -11.35 -14.98
CA LYS A 86 -10.15 -12.01 -15.01
C LYS A 86 -11.22 -11.19 -14.27
N PRO A 87 -12.36 -10.86 -14.93
CA PRO A 87 -13.49 -10.23 -14.28
C PRO A 87 -14.18 -11.24 -13.37
N MET A 88 -14.41 -10.85 -12.12
CA MET A 88 -15.15 -11.66 -11.17
C MET A 88 -16.63 -11.63 -11.57
N MET A 89 -17.15 -12.72 -12.12
CA MET A 89 -18.57 -12.87 -12.39
C MET A 89 -19.33 -12.80 -11.07
N ARG A 90 -20.17 -11.77 -10.91
CA ARG A 90 -21.14 -11.71 -9.82
C ARG A 90 -22.28 -12.69 -10.16
N PRO A 91 -22.57 -13.72 -9.35
CA PRO A 91 -23.70 -14.60 -9.60
C PRO A 91 -25.00 -13.81 -9.49
N LYS A 92 -25.85 -13.85 -10.52
CA LYS A 92 -27.21 -13.32 -10.48
C LYS A 92 -28.08 -14.33 -9.74
N ILE A 93 -28.59 -13.96 -8.57
CA ILE A 93 -29.65 -14.70 -7.88
C ILE A 93 -30.92 -14.55 -8.73
N ALA A 94 -31.45 -15.65 -9.24
CA ALA A 94 -32.74 -15.65 -9.92
C ALA A 94 -33.85 -15.34 -8.91
N ARG A 95 -34.79 -14.46 -9.29
CA ARG A 95 -36.00 -14.21 -8.49
C ARG A 95 -36.97 -15.40 -8.66
N PRO A 96 -37.62 -15.90 -7.60
CA PRO A 96 -38.62 -16.95 -7.73
C PRO A 96 -39.87 -16.40 -8.44
N LYS A 97 -40.49 -17.22 -9.30
CA LYS A 97 -41.79 -16.91 -9.90
C LYS A 97 -42.87 -17.15 -8.84
N THR A 98 -43.61 -16.10 -8.47
CA THR A 98 -44.90 -16.25 -7.80
C THR A 98 -45.92 -16.76 -8.80
N ASN A 99 -46.73 -17.74 -8.40
CA ASN A 99 -47.98 -18.09 -9.09
C ASN A 99 -49.02 -17.01 -8.77
#